data_AF-A0A538PEQ7-F1
#
_entry.id   AF-A0A538PEQ7-F1
#
_cell.length_a   1.000
_cell.length_b   1.000
_cell.length_c   1.000
_cell.angle_alpha   90.00
_cell.angle_beta   90.00
_cell.angle_gamma   90.00
#
_symmetry.space_group_name_H-M   'P 1'
#
loop_
_entity.id
_entity.type
_entity.pdbx_description
1 polymer ?
#
loop_
_entity_poly.entity_id
_entity_poly.type
_entity_poly.pdbx_seq_one_letter_code
_entity_poly.pdbx_strand_id
1 'polypeptide(L)'
;MSPAIQTDDREVERDEPMKNGAAPDDIVLWVENHLESWRQLMHFIGVARGQKFDGTDEDQFLELKGVIVQELEMILASAGCNSPLRDDVHELMNNIPSLRQVSRVNEGALHTVEHQWHLIYIGWHAALGQLKVKHKTPGLLHPGSGLLHRWLSR
;
A
#
# COMPACT_ATOMS: atom_id res chain seq x y z
N MET A 1 -33.03 -61.28 13.64
CA MET A 1 -33.49 -59.94 13.21
C MET A 1 -32.53 -58.93 13.83
N SER A 2 -31.74 -58.29 12.99
CA SER A 2 -30.63 -57.36 13.33
C SER A 2 -31.15 -55.93 13.62
N PRO A 3 -30.34 -55.06 14.25
CA PRO A 3 -30.83 -53.96 15.09
C PRO A 3 -31.06 -52.65 14.32
N ALA A 4 -31.93 -51.80 14.86
CA ALA A 4 -32.11 -50.43 14.40
C ALA A 4 -30.96 -49.55 14.95
N ILE A 5 -30.10 -49.09 14.05
CA ILE A 5 -29.09 -48.05 14.32
C ILE A 5 -29.81 -46.71 14.24
N GLN A 6 -29.87 -46.01 15.37
CA GLN A 6 -30.30 -44.62 15.43
C GLN A 6 -29.11 -43.75 15.06
N THR A 7 -29.11 -43.21 13.85
CA THR A 7 -28.13 -42.22 13.40
C THR A 7 -28.46 -40.88 14.07
N ASP A 8 -27.53 -40.47 14.94
CA ASP A 8 -27.44 -39.16 15.59
C ASP A 8 -27.06 -38.13 14.52
N ASP A 9 -28.05 -37.40 14.00
CA ASP A 9 -27.86 -36.25 13.13
C ASP A 9 -27.28 -35.08 13.93
N ARG A 10 -25.97 -35.15 14.22
CA ARG A 10 -25.20 -33.97 14.60
C ARG A 10 -24.87 -33.22 13.32
N GLU A 11 -25.68 -32.22 13.04
CA GLU A 11 -25.38 -31.15 12.11
C GLU A 11 -24.04 -30.51 12.54
N VAL A 12 -22.96 -30.94 11.90
CA VAL A 12 -21.66 -30.27 11.99
C VAL A 12 -21.87 -28.92 11.31
N GLU A 13 -22.15 -27.90 12.11
CA GLU A 13 -22.04 -26.50 11.75
C GLU A 13 -20.66 -26.32 11.12
N ARG A 14 -20.65 -26.25 9.79
CA ARG A 14 -19.45 -25.96 9.03
C ARG A 14 -19.11 -24.53 9.37
N ASP A 15 -18.10 -24.34 10.23
CA ASP A 15 -17.34 -23.10 10.32
C ASP A 15 -16.91 -22.73 8.90
N GLU A 16 -17.69 -21.86 8.26
CA GLU A 16 -17.28 -21.13 7.06
C GLU A 16 -15.93 -20.50 7.39
N PRO A 17 -14.87 -20.74 6.59
CA PRO A 17 -13.57 -20.17 6.89
C PRO A 17 -13.74 -18.65 6.96
N MET A 18 -13.50 -18.08 8.15
CA MET A 18 -13.35 -16.63 8.33
C MET A 18 -12.48 -16.15 7.19
N LYS A 19 -13.08 -15.33 6.33
CA LYS A 19 -12.46 -14.77 5.14
C LYS A 19 -11.40 -13.80 5.64
N ASN A 20 -10.23 -14.34 6.01
CA ASN A 20 -9.08 -13.61 6.57
C ASN A 20 -8.37 -12.80 5.47
N GLY A 21 -9.13 -12.07 4.66
CA GLY A 21 -8.64 -10.98 3.84
C GLY A 21 -9.01 -9.68 4.54
N ALA A 22 -8.07 -8.75 4.62
CA ALA A 22 -8.31 -7.39 5.13
C ALA A 22 -9.58 -6.80 4.51
N ALA A 23 -10.37 -6.05 5.28
CA ALA A 23 -11.57 -5.47 4.73
C ALA A 23 -11.20 -4.52 3.57
N PRO A 24 -12.05 -4.43 2.53
CA PRO A 24 -11.96 -3.45 1.45
C PRO A 24 -11.47 -2.04 1.81
N ASP A 25 -11.97 -1.53 2.94
CA ASP A 25 -11.67 -0.17 3.39
C ASP A 25 -10.30 -0.08 4.09
N ASP A 26 -9.82 -1.19 4.66
CA ASP A 26 -8.54 -1.25 5.37
C ASP A 26 -7.37 -1.13 4.39
N ILE A 27 -7.42 -1.83 3.24
CA ILE A 27 -6.33 -1.80 2.25
C ILE A 27 -6.19 -0.42 1.59
N VAL A 28 -7.31 0.28 1.34
CA VAL A 28 -7.27 1.65 0.79
C VAL A 28 -6.58 2.59 1.79
N LEU A 29 -6.95 2.51 3.06
CA LEU A 29 -6.34 3.31 4.12
C LEU A 29 -4.86 2.99 4.29
N TRP A 30 -4.46 1.71 4.24
CA TRP A 30 -3.05 1.32 4.34
C TRP A 30 -2.20 1.89 3.21
N VAL A 31 -2.70 1.85 1.97
CA VAL A 31 -1.99 2.45 0.83
C VAL A 31 -1.94 3.98 0.93
N GLU A 32 -2.97 4.63 1.46
CA GLU A 32 -2.96 6.08 1.70
C GLU A 32 -1.92 6.49 2.75
N ASN A 33 -1.84 5.75 3.86
CA ASN A 33 -0.82 5.95 4.89
C ASN A 33 0.58 5.73 4.32
N HIS A 34 0.76 4.65 3.54
CA HIS A 34 2.03 4.36 2.90
C HIS A 34 2.49 5.49 1.96
N LEU A 35 1.58 6.06 1.17
CA LEU A 35 1.86 7.21 0.31
C LEU A 35 2.27 8.46 1.11
N GLU A 36 1.76 8.64 2.32
CA GLU A 36 2.20 9.72 3.21
C GLU A 36 3.63 9.46 3.71
N SER A 37 3.96 8.23 4.11
CA SER A 37 5.32 7.84 4.47
C SER A 37 6.32 8.10 3.33
N TRP A 38 5.93 7.83 2.07
CA TRP A 38 6.73 8.17 0.88
C TRP A 38 6.93 9.68 0.69
N ARG A 39 5.95 10.52 1.02
CA ARG A 39 6.11 11.99 1.00
C ARG A 39 7.13 12.44 2.04
N GLN A 40 7.04 11.90 3.25
CA GLN A 40 7.99 12.20 4.32
C GLN A 40 9.41 11.78 3.95
N LEU A 41 9.58 10.65 3.24
CA LEU A 41 10.89 10.22 2.76
C LEU A 41 11.54 11.26 1.85
N MET A 42 10.78 11.82 0.92
CA MET A 42 11.28 12.88 0.03
C MET A 42 11.63 14.16 0.79
N HIS A 43 10.86 14.50 1.83
CA HIS A 43 11.23 15.61 2.71
C HIS A 43 12.61 15.41 3.33
N PHE A 44 12.88 14.23 3.89
CA PHE A 44 14.18 13.90 4.48
C PHE A 44 15.32 13.88 3.46
N ILE A 45 15.08 13.41 2.24
CA ILE A 45 16.07 13.52 1.14
C ILE A 45 16.42 15.00 0.89
N GLY A 46 15.41 15.88 0.88
CA GLY A 46 15.62 17.33 0.77
C GLY A 46 16.40 17.93 1.95
N VAL A 47 16.14 17.46 3.17
CA VAL A 47 16.87 17.84 4.39
C VAL A 47 18.34 17.44 4.31
N ALA A 48 18.62 16.18 3.90
CA ALA A 48 19.97 15.68 3.70
C ALA A 48 20.73 16.48 2.63
N ARG A 49 20.06 16.83 1.52
CA ARG A 49 20.64 17.68 0.47
C ARG A 49 20.99 19.08 0.99
N GLY A 50 20.15 19.63 1.87
CA GLY A 50 20.42 20.89 2.55
C GLY A 50 21.54 20.81 3.59
N GLN A 51 21.97 19.60 3.97
CA GLN A 51 22.91 19.33 5.08
C GLN A 51 22.46 19.98 6.40
N LYS A 52 21.14 20.11 6.59
CA LYS A 52 20.51 20.74 7.77
C LYS A 52 19.82 19.68 8.61
N PHE A 53 20.60 18.75 9.14
CA PHE A 53 20.06 17.69 9.99
C PHE A 53 20.93 17.48 11.23
N ASP A 54 20.30 17.04 12.31
CA ASP A 54 20.97 16.61 13.53
C ASP A 54 20.77 15.09 13.77
N GLY A 55 21.13 14.62 14.97
CA GLY A 55 20.96 13.21 15.32
C GLY A 55 19.50 12.77 15.42
N THR A 56 18.60 13.67 15.83
CA THR A 56 17.17 13.40 15.93
C THR A 56 16.57 13.19 14.54
N ASP A 57 16.95 14.03 13.58
CA ASP A 57 16.53 13.88 12.19
C ASP A 57 17.00 12.54 11.59
N GLU A 58 18.23 12.13 11.90
CA GLU A 58 18.78 10.84 11.48
C GLU A 58 17.98 9.67 12.07
N ASP A 59 17.66 9.71 13.36
CA ASP A 59 16.85 8.68 14.02
C ASP A 59 15.45 8.59 13.41
N GLN A 60 14.78 9.73 13.17
CA GLN A 60 13.46 9.79 12.55
C GLN A 60 13.48 9.26 11.11
N PHE A 61 14.53 9.57 10.34
CA PHE A 61 14.69 9.04 8.99
C PHE A 61 14.81 7.51 9.00
N LEU A 62 15.59 6.95 9.92
CA LEU A 62 15.75 5.50 10.05
C LEU A 62 14.46 4.81 10.50
N GLU A 63 13.73 5.41 11.44
CA GLU A 63 12.41 4.93 11.85
C GLU A 63 11.42 4.94 10.69
N LEU A 64 11.35 6.05 9.95
CA LEU A 64 10.48 6.20 8.78
C LEU A 64 10.76 5.12 7.73
N LYS A 65 12.03 4.80 7.46
CA LYS A 65 12.37 3.69 6.55
C LYS A 65 11.80 2.36 7.04
N GLY A 66 11.87 2.10 8.35
CA GLY A 66 11.27 0.92 8.97
C GLY A 66 9.75 0.90 8.77
N VAL A 67 9.07 2.02 9.00
CA VAL A 67 7.63 2.18 8.76
C VAL A 67 7.28 1.88 7.30
N ILE A 68 8.00 2.46 6.34
CA ILE A 68 7.74 2.24 4.91
C ILE A 68 7.84 0.74 4.57
N VAL A 69 8.90 0.06 5.03
CA VAL A 69 9.06 -1.39 4.77
C VAL A 69 7.97 -2.20 5.46
N GLN A 70 7.60 -1.86 6.70
CA GLN A 70 6.54 -2.57 7.42
C GLN A 70 5.17 -2.40 6.73
N GLU A 71 4.81 -1.19 6.35
CA GLU A 71 3.56 -0.90 5.62
C GLU A 71 3.51 -1.62 4.28
N LEU A 72 4.64 -1.66 3.55
CA LEU A 72 4.76 -2.44 2.31
C LEU A 72 4.40 -3.90 2.53
N GLU A 73 5.00 -4.55 3.53
CA GLU A 73 4.75 -5.98 3.80
C GLU A 73 3.29 -6.23 4.20
N MET A 74 2.68 -5.32 4.97
CA MET A 74 1.25 -5.39 5.31
C MET A 74 0.37 -5.29 4.06
N ILE A 75 0.67 -4.36 3.15
CA ILE A 75 -0.06 -4.19 1.89
C ILE A 75 0.11 -5.43 1.01
N LEU A 76 1.33 -5.96 0.83
CA LEU A 76 1.58 -7.13 -0.01
C LEU A 76 0.90 -8.40 0.55
N ALA A 77 0.86 -8.56 1.88
CA ALA A 77 0.17 -9.67 2.52
C ALA A 77 -1.35 -9.67 2.27
N SER A 78 -1.94 -8.51 1.94
CA SER A 78 -3.38 -8.39 1.64
C SER A 78 -3.78 -8.84 0.23
N ALA A 79 -2.81 -9.21 -0.63
CA ALA A 79 -3.01 -9.66 -2.01
C ALA A 79 -3.76 -8.67 -2.96
N GLY A 80 -3.91 -7.40 -2.57
CA GLY A 80 -4.63 -6.40 -3.36
C GLY A 80 -3.78 -5.58 -4.34
N CYS A 81 -2.44 -5.62 -4.20
CA CYS A 81 -1.50 -4.82 -5.00
C CYS A 81 -0.34 -5.69 -5.51
N ASN A 82 -0.07 -5.61 -6.83
CA ASN A 82 1.07 -6.29 -7.47
C ASN A 82 2.16 -5.31 -7.95
N SER A 83 1.96 -4.01 -7.72
CA SER A 83 2.85 -2.94 -8.15
C SER A 83 2.67 -1.75 -7.21
N PRO A 84 3.75 -1.04 -6.83
CA PRO A 84 5.18 -1.28 -7.12
C PRO A 84 5.71 -2.63 -6.62
N LEU A 85 6.84 -3.10 -7.18
CA LEU A 85 7.44 -4.37 -6.76
C LEU A 85 8.16 -4.19 -5.42
N ARG A 86 8.11 -5.24 -4.61
CA ARG A 86 8.83 -5.30 -3.34
C ARG A 86 10.32 -4.97 -3.54
N ASP A 87 10.95 -5.62 -4.51
CA ASP A 87 12.39 -5.47 -4.75
C ASP A 87 12.78 -4.02 -5.10
N ASP A 88 11.96 -3.30 -5.88
CA ASP A 88 12.21 -1.89 -6.23
C ASP A 88 12.24 -0.99 -4.97
N VAL A 89 11.31 -1.23 -4.04
CA VAL A 89 11.25 -0.49 -2.77
C VAL A 89 12.45 -0.82 -1.90
N HIS A 90 12.78 -2.11 -1.75
CA HIS A 90 13.93 -2.53 -0.95
C HIS A 90 15.25 -2.02 -1.53
N GLU A 91 15.41 -2.03 -2.85
CA GLU A 91 16.57 -1.47 -3.53
C GLU A 91 16.72 0.02 -3.21
N LEU A 92 15.64 0.80 -3.33
CA LEU A 92 15.67 2.21 -2.97
C LEU A 92 16.11 2.40 -1.51
N MET A 93 15.52 1.67 -0.57
CA MET A 93 15.87 1.78 0.85
C MET A 93 17.34 1.47 1.13
N ASN A 94 17.94 0.55 0.37
CA ASN A 94 19.35 0.21 0.47
C ASN A 94 20.26 1.31 -0.10
N ASN A 95 19.82 2.02 -1.14
CA ASN A 95 20.55 3.12 -1.76
C ASN A 95 20.64 4.38 -0.88
N ILE A 96 19.73 4.53 0.11
CA ILE A 96 19.70 5.65 1.04
C ILE A 96 19.84 5.21 2.51
N PRO A 97 20.99 4.65 2.93
CA PRO A 97 21.11 3.97 4.23
C PRO A 97 21.00 4.91 5.45
N SER A 98 21.39 6.18 5.31
CA SER A 98 21.36 7.22 6.37
C SER A 98 21.27 8.63 5.75
N LEU A 99 20.79 9.63 6.48
CA LEU A 99 20.81 11.03 6.02
C LEU A 99 22.24 11.47 5.75
N ARG A 100 23.18 11.08 6.62
CA ARG A 100 24.61 11.34 6.43
C ARG A 100 25.16 10.77 5.12
N GLN A 101 24.71 9.59 4.69
CA GLN A 101 25.16 9.02 3.43
C GLN A 101 24.53 9.75 2.25
N VAL A 102 23.23 10.05 2.33
CA VAL A 102 22.50 10.80 1.31
C VAL A 102 23.12 12.20 1.12
N SER A 103 23.55 12.86 2.20
CA SER A 103 24.19 14.17 2.10
C SER A 103 25.58 14.18 1.46
N ARG A 104 26.15 12.99 1.22
CA ARG A 104 27.49 12.78 0.65
C ARG A 104 27.47 12.26 -0.78
N VAL A 105 26.33 11.75 -1.25
CA VAL A 105 26.23 11.30 -2.65
C VAL A 105 26.33 12.51 -3.58
N ASN A 106 26.89 12.28 -4.77
CA ASN A 106 26.93 13.33 -5.79
C ASN A 106 25.54 13.55 -6.40
N GLU A 107 25.35 14.69 -7.08
CA GLU A 107 24.07 15.10 -7.66
C GLU A 107 23.49 14.07 -8.64
N GLY A 108 24.33 13.40 -9.42
CA GLY A 108 23.86 12.38 -10.38
C GLY A 108 23.31 11.12 -9.70
N ALA A 109 23.99 10.66 -8.64
CA ALA A 109 23.51 9.55 -7.83
C ALA A 109 22.24 9.94 -7.07
N LEU A 110 22.18 11.17 -6.54
CA LEU A 110 20.98 11.68 -5.88
C LEU A 110 19.79 11.77 -6.83
N HIS A 111 19.99 12.28 -8.04
CA HIS A 111 18.95 12.34 -9.07
C HIS A 111 18.42 10.95 -9.44
N THR A 112 19.28 9.93 -9.44
CA THR A 112 18.88 8.54 -9.66
C THR A 112 17.95 8.05 -8.55
N VAL A 113 18.26 8.35 -7.29
CA VAL A 113 17.39 8.05 -6.13
C VAL A 113 16.05 8.79 -6.25
N GLU A 114 16.07 10.08 -6.56
CA GLU A 114 14.85 10.88 -6.73
C GLU A 114 13.97 10.35 -7.86
N HIS A 115 14.58 9.91 -8.97
CA HIS A 115 13.87 9.28 -10.08
C HIS A 115 13.24 7.94 -9.68
N GLN A 116 13.99 7.07 -9.02
CA GLN A 116 13.49 5.78 -8.54
C GLN A 116 12.34 5.97 -7.55
N TRP A 117 12.48 6.91 -6.61
CA TRP A 117 11.41 7.32 -5.69
C TRP A 117 10.16 7.72 -6.45
N HIS A 118 10.31 8.55 -7.50
CA HIS A 118 9.17 9.07 -8.26
C HIS A 118 8.42 7.97 -9.01
N LEU A 119 9.13 7.02 -9.62
CA LEU A 119 8.52 5.87 -10.30
C LEU A 119 7.71 5.01 -9.34
N ILE A 120 8.27 4.70 -8.17
CA ILE A 120 7.59 3.93 -7.13
C ILE A 120 6.35 4.70 -6.63
N TYR A 121 6.50 5.99 -6.36
CA TYR A 121 5.42 6.84 -5.86
C TYR A 121 4.24 6.91 -6.85
N ILE A 122 4.51 7.07 -8.15
CA ILE A 122 3.46 7.01 -9.19
C ILE A 122 2.80 5.63 -9.23
N GLY A 123 3.59 4.55 -9.12
CA GLY A 123 3.06 3.19 -9.08
C GLY A 123 2.06 2.99 -7.94
N TRP A 124 2.37 3.50 -6.74
CA TRP A 124 1.44 3.48 -5.61
C TRP A 124 0.16 4.28 -5.86
N HIS A 125 0.25 5.46 -6.47
CA HIS A 125 -0.94 6.23 -6.85
C HIS A 125 -1.83 5.49 -7.87
N ALA A 126 -1.22 4.82 -8.84
CA ALA A 126 -1.95 4.00 -9.79
C ALA A 126 -2.66 2.82 -9.10
N ALA A 127 -1.96 2.13 -8.18
CA ALA A 127 -2.53 1.05 -7.39
C ALA A 127 -3.70 1.53 -6.52
N LEU A 128 -3.54 2.66 -5.82
CA LEU A 128 -4.59 3.27 -5.02
C LEU A 128 -5.84 3.61 -5.86
N GLY A 129 -5.65 4.16 -7.06
CA GLY A 129 -6.74 4.44 -7.98
C GLY A 129 -7.53 3.18 -8.35
N GLN A 130 -6.83 2.09 -8.63
CA GLN A 130 -7.46 0.80 -8.93
C GLN A 130 -8.22 0.23 -7.72
N LEU A 131 -7.64 0.28 -6.52
CA LEU A 131 -8.28 -0.16 -5.29
C LEU A 131 -9.55 0.64 -5.01
N LYS A 132 -9.49 1.97 -5.11
CA LYS A 132 -10.65 2.83 -4.91
C LYS A 132 -11.79 2.50 -5.87
N VAL A 133 -11.52 2.13 -7.13
CA VAL A 133 -12.58 1.69 -8.06
C VAL A 133 -13.15 0.34 -7.65
N LYS A 134 -12.30 -0.64 -7.32
CA LYS A 134 -12.72 -1.98 -6.90
C LYS A 134 -13.60 -1.94 -5.65
N HIS A 135 -13.28 -1.09 -4.68
CA HIS A 135 -13.96 -1.02 -3.39
C HIS A 135 -15.11 -0.01 -3.34
N LYS A 136 -15.21 0.93 -4.31
CA LYS A 136 -16.35 1.86 -4.45
C LYS A 136 -17.59 1.22 -5.09
N THR A 137 -17.54 -0.07 -5.45
CA THR A 137 -18.71 -0.79 -5.98
C THR A 137 -19.35 -1.74 -4.96
N PRO A 138 -20.06 -1.21 -3.95
CA PRO A 138 -21.21 -1.91 -3.38
C PRO A 138 -22.47 -1.05 -3.58
N GLY A 139 -23.30 -1.37 -4.59
CA GLY A 139 -24.72 -0.98 -4.56
C GLY A 139 -25.28 0.06 -5.55
N LEU A 140 -24.68 0.33 -6.72
CA LEU A 140 -25.30 1.22 -7.74
C LEU A 140 -25.58 0.55 -9.10
N LEU A 141 -26.01 -0.71 -9.07
CA LEU A 141 -26.83 -1.28 -10.13
C LEU A 141 -28.22 -1.63 -9.57
N HIS A 142 -28.91 -0.63 -9.02
CA HIS A 142 -30.36 -0.66 -9.07
C HIS A 142 -30.78 -0.32 -10.51
N PRO A 143 -31.60 -1.15 -11.18
CA PRO A 143 -32.12 -0.84 -12.50
C PRO A 143 -33.17 0.27 -12.36
N GLY A 144 -32.74 1.53 -12.31
CA GLY A 144 -33.69 2.63 -12.08
C GLY A 144 -33.15 4.05 -12.05
N SER A 145 -31.88 4.33 -12.36
CA SER A 145 -31.34 5.70 -12.27
C SER A 145 -30.66 6.16 -13.57
N GLY A 146 -31.49 6.60 -14.52
CA GLY A 146 -31.50 7.96 -15.11
C GLY A 146 -30.22 8.63 -15.64
N LEU A 147 -29.07 7.97 -15.70
CA LEU A 147 -27.81 8.64 -16.08
C LEU A 147 -27.51 8.64 -17.59
N LEU A 148 -28.32 7.96 -18.41
CA LEU A 148 -28.15 7.96 -19.86
C LEU A 148 -28.87 9.11 -20.59
N HIS A 149 -29.75 9.87 -19.94
CA HIS A 149 -30.51 10.92 -20.64
C HIS A 149 -29.78 12.27 -20.74
N ARG A 150 -28.58 12.41 -20.15
CA ARG A 150 -27.83 13.69 -20.14
C ARG A 150 -26.74 13.81 -21.23
N TRP A 151 -26.44 12.73 -21.96
CA TRP A 151 -25.35 12.70 -22.94
C TRP A 151 -25.77 12.63 -24.42
N LEU A 152 -27.07 12.76 -24.72
CA LEU A 152 -27.59 12.74 -26.10
C LEU A 152 -28.29 14.05 -26.51
N SER A 153 -27.94 15.18 -25.91
CA SER A 153 -28.47 16.48 -26.36
C SER A 153 -27.39 17.56 -26.33
N ARG A 154 -26.50 17.49 -27.30
CA ARG A 154 -25.81 18.64 -27.90
C ARG A 154 -25.61 18.39 -29.38
#